data_AF-A0A8J8E5Q1-F1
#
_entry.id   AF-A0A8J8E5Q1-F1
#
_cell.length_a   1.000
_cell.length_b   1.000
_cell.length_c   1.000
_cell.angle_alpha   90.00
_cell.angle_beta   90.00
_cell.angle_gamma   90.00
#
_symmetry.space_group_name_H-M   'P 1'
#
loop_
_entity.id
_entity.type
_entity.pdbx_description
1 polymer ?
#
loop_
_entity_poly.entity_id
_entity_poly.type
_entity_poly.pdbx_seq_one_letter_code
_entity_poly.pdbx_strand_id
1 'polypeptide(L)'
;MSETVSTSSEVTKLMAESIAKKIGEKPEDVLWFFELKSLIEASRSGKLDRLAPKSDKSVGIDQSLEKLLDAGKKNFRKYKRIEEKLRKAGLV
;
A
#
# COMPACT_ATOMS: atom_id res chain seq x y z
N MET A 1 -18.12 19.71 8.03
CA MET A 1 -16.77 19.35 7.54
C MET A 1 -16.75 17.98 6.83
N SER A 2 -17.87 17.50 6.26
CA SER A 2 -17.96 16.14 5.68
C SER A 2 -17.77 16.07 4.16
N GLU A 3 -18.02 17.16 3.43
CA GLU A 3 -17.91 17.16 1.96
C GLU A 3 -16.47 17.07 1.44
N THR A 4 -15.50 17.61 2.18
CA THR A 4 -14.07 17.61 1.81
C THR A 4 -13.40 16.24 1.98
N VAL A 5 -13.88 15.42 2.91
CA VAL A 5 -13.34 14.07 3.16
C VAL A 5 -13.88 13.08 2.12
N SER A 6 -15.15 13.18 1.75
CA SER A 6 -15.76 12.33 0.72
C SER A 6 -15.15 12.55 -0.67
N THR A 7 -14.94 13.81 -1.07
CA THR A 7 -14.30 14.14 -2.35
C THR A 7 -12.86 13.63 -2.42
N SER A 8 -12.11 13.69 -1.32
CA SER A 8 -10.75 13.14 -1.26
C SER A 8 -10.72 11.62 -1.46
N SER A 9 -11.70 10.88 -0.91
CA SER A 9 -11.78 9.42 -1.07
C SER A 9 -12.15 9.01 -2.50
N GLU A 10 -13.09 9.71 -3.13
CA GLU A 10 -13.51 9.44 -4.51
C GLU A 10 -12.40 9.75 -5.51
N VAL A 11 -11.70 10.88 -5.33
CA VAL A 11 -10.54 11.24 -6.16
C VAL A 11 -9.43 10.19 -6.03
N THR A 12 -9.15 9.71 -4.81
CA THR A 12 -8.16 8.65 -4.57
C THR A 12 -8.54 7.36 -5.29
N LYS A 13 -9.81 6.98 -5.26
CA LYS A 13 -10.32 5.80 -5.96
C LYS A 13 -10.19 5.94 -7.48
N LEU A 14 -10.60 7.09 -8.05
CA LEU A 14 -10.48 7.35 -9.49
C LEU A 14 -9.02 7.36 -9.96
N MET A 15 -8.10 7.90 -9.16
CA MET A 15 -6.67 7.84 -9.44
C MET A 15 -6.16 6.40 -9.42
N ALA A 16 -6.53 5.62 -8.41
CA ALA A 16 -6.14 4.20 -8.33
C ALA A 16 -6.67 3.40 -9.52
N GLU A 17 -7.92 3.61 -9.93
CA GLU A 17 -8.52 2.98 -11.11
C GLU A 17 -7.79 3.35 -12.40
N SER A 18 -7.44 4.63 -12.57
CA SER A 18 -6.73 5.13 -13.74
C SER A 18 -5.32 4.53 -13.84
N ILE A 19 -4.59 4.49 -12.72
CA ILE A 19 -3.26 3.89 -12.64
C ILE A 19 -3.34 2.39 -12.89
N ALA A 20 -4.28 1.71 -12.23
CA ALA A 20 -4.54 0.27 -12.37
C ALA A 20 -4.77 -0.12 -13.83
N LYS A 21 -5.61 0.63 -14.54
CA LYS A 21 -5.84 0.46 -15.99
C LYS A 21 -4.57 0.63 -16.80
N LYS A 22 -3.72 1.63 -16.48
CA LYS A 22 -2.46 1.90 -17.19
C LYS A 22 -1.43 0.79 -17.02
N ILE A 23 -1.35 0.19 -15.83
CA ILE A 23 -0.32 -0.82 -15.50
C ILE A 23 -0.82 -2.27 -15.54
N GLY A 24 -2.10 -2.49 -15.83
CA GLY A 24 -2.73 -3.80 -15.84
C GLY A 24 -2.65 -4.48 -14.46
N GLU A 25 -3.02 -3.75 -13.40
CA GLU A 25 -3.16 -4.25 -12.04
C GLU A 25 -4.57 -3.92 -11.51
N LYS A 26 -4.91 -4.41 -10.33
CA LYS A 26 -6.17 -4.03 -9.66
C LYS A 26 -6.03 -2.70 -8.93
N PRO A 27 -7.10 -1.88 -8.83
CA PRO A 27 -7.07 -0.63 -8.06
C PRO A 27 -6.64 -0.85 -6.60
N GLU A 28 -7.08 -1.94 -5.97
CA GLU A 28 -6.71 -2.27 -4.58
C GLU A 28 -5.21 -2.57 -4.45
N ASP A 29 -4.61 -3.16 -5.48
CA ASP A 29 -3.17 -3.45 -5.50
C ASP A 29 -2.34 -2.17 -5.63
N VAL A 30 -2.86 -1.18 -6.37
CA VAL A 30 -2.25 0.15 -6.50
C VAL A 30 -2.32 0.90 -5.17
N LEU A 31 -3.49 0.93 -4.52
CA LEU A 31 -3.66 1.56 -3.21
C LEU A 31 -2.72 0.94 -2.17
N TRP A 32 -2.74 -0.40 -2.08
CA TRP A 32 -1.87 -1.16 -1.19
C TRP A 32 -0.38 -0.84 -1.42
N PHE A 33 0.05 -0.70 -2.68
CA PHE A 33 1.43 -0.35 -3.00
C PHE A 33 1.82 1.03 -2.46
N PHE A 34 1.00 2.06 -2.67
CA PHE A 34 1.29 3.42 -2.22
C PHE A 34 1.22 3.57 -0.70
N GLU A 35 0.29 2.88 -0.03
CA GLU A 35 0.23 2.80 1.42
C GLU A 35 1.52 2.19 1.98
N LEU A 36 1.93 1.03 1.45
CA LEU A 36 3.14 0.34 1.91
C LEU A 36 4.40 1.16 1.63
N LYS A 37 4.49 1.79 0.45
CA LYS A 37 5.62 2.67 0.10
C LYS A 37 5.72 3.85 1.08
N SER A 38 4.60 4.48 1.40
CA SER A 38 4.55 5.59 2.37
C SER A 38 5.02 5.15 3.75
N LEU A 39 4.63 3.96 4.21
CA LEU A 39 5.11 3.39 5.47
C LEU A 39 6.62 3.09 5.47
N ILE A 40 7.14 2.55 4.36
CA ILE A 40 8.59 2.30 4.22
C ILE A 40 9.38 3.62 4.26
N GLU A 41 8.90 4.65 3.58
CA GLU A 41 9.52 6.00 3.60
C GLU A 41 9.40 6.67 4.98
N ALA A 42 8.27 6.51 5.66
CA ALA A 42 8.07 6.97 7.02
C ALA A 42 9.04 6.29 8.00
N SER A 43 9.23 4.98 7.87
CA SER A 43 10.18 4.20 8.66
C SER A 43 11.61 4.70 8.47
N ARG A 44 12.03 4.93 7.21
CA ARG A 44 13.36 5.48 6.90
C ARG A 44 13.59 6.89 7.43
N SER A 45 12.54 7.71 7.48
CA SER A 45 12.61 9.11 7.91
C SER A 45 12.37 9.31 9.41
N GLY A 46 12.18 8.23 10.18
CA GLY A 46 11.84 8.30 11.61
C GLY A 46 10.45 8.87 11.90
N LYS A 47 9.57 8.95 10.89
CA LYS A 47 8.20 9.47 11.00
C LYS A 47 7.14 8.37 11.10
N LEU A 48 7.56 7.13 11.38
CA LEU A 48 6.67 5.97 11.38
C LEU A 48 5.49 6.13 12.34
N ASP A 49 5.72 6.68 13.53
CA ASP A 49 4.70 6.88 14.57
C ASP A 49 3.54 7.81 14.15
N ARG A 50 3.71 8.58 13.07
CA ARG A 50 2.67 9.47 12.52
C ARG A 50 1.77 8.78 11.50
N LEU A 51 2.25 7.71 10.88
CA LEU A 51 1.60 7.05 9.73
C LEU A 51 1.23 5.59 10.00
N ALA A 52 1.90 4.94 10.95
CA ALA A 52 1.48 3.63 11.41
C ALA A 52 0.13 3.74 12.12
N PRO A 53 -0.88 2.92 11.75
CA PRO A 53 -2.10 2.85 12.53
C PRO A 53 -1.74 2.43 13.95
N LYS A 54 -2.11 3.26 14.93
CA LYS A 54 -1.99 2.91 16.36
C LYS A 54 -3.00 1.80 16.65
N SER A 55 -2.60 0.55 16.44
CA SER A 55 -3.43 -0.59 16.81
C SER A 55 -3.30 -0.81 18.31
N ASP A 56 -4.28 -0.36 19.09
CA ASP A 56 -4.40 -0.68 20.53
C ASP A 56 -4.73 -2.18 20.78
N LYS A 57 -4.96 -2.95 19.71
CA LYS A 57 -5.16 -4.39 19.79
C LYS A 57 -3.87 -5.09 19.43
N SER A 58 -3.23 -5.72 20.42
CA SER A 58 -2.28 -6.79 20.18
C SER A 58 -3.04 -7.95 19.51
N VAL A 59 -3.14 -7.90 18.19
CA VAL A 59 -3.64 -9.05 17.42
C VAL A 59 -2.58 -10.12 17.58
N GLY A 60 -2.87 -11.13 18.40
CA GLY A 60 -2.04 -12.32 18.53
C GLY A 60 -1.78 -12.87 17.13
N ILE A 61 -0.52 -13.03 16.76
CA ILE A 61 -0.18 -13.61 15.47
C ILE A 61 -0.34 -15.12 15.63
N ASP A 62 -1.54 -15.63 15.37
CA ASP A 62 -1.88 -17.07 15.48
C ASP A 62 -1.27 -17.93 14.35
N GLN A 63 -0.32 -17.38 13.58
CA GLN A 63 0.30 -18.03 12.44
C GLN A 63 1.73 -18.47 12.76
N SER A 64 2.14 -19.63 12.23
CA SER A 64 3.52 -20.07 12.32
C SER A 64 4.46 -19.11 11.58
N LEU A 65 5.70 -18.98 12.08
CA LEU A 65 6.74 -18.15 11.47
C LEU A 65 6.92 -18.45 9.98
N GLU A 66 6.89 -19.73 9.60
CA GLU A 66 7.01 -20.16 8.20
C GLU A 66 5.89 -19.58 7.32
N LYS A 67 4.63 -19.61 7.77
CA LYS A 67 3.50 -19.02 7.05
C LYS A 67 3.67 -17.51 6.89
N LEU A 68 4.17 -16.83 7.91
CA LEU A 68 4.44 -15.40 7.86
C LEU A 68 5.55 -15.07 6.86
N LEU A 69 6.64 -15.84 6.86
CA LEU A 69 7.74 -15.66 5.90
C LEU A 69 7.28 -15.90 4.46
N ASP A 70 6.45 -16.92 4.23
CA ASP A 70 5.90 -17.18 2.90
C ASP A 70 4.93 -16.10 2.44
N ALA A 71 4.07 -15.60 3.33
CA ALA A 71 3.24 -14.43 3.06
C ALA A 71 4.10 -13.21 2.72
N GLY A 72 5.16 -12.97 3.51
CA GLY A 72 6.13 -11.89 3.27
C GLY A 72 6.79 -11.99 1.90
N LYS A 73 7.27 -13.17 1.50
CA LYS A 73 7.87 -13.42 0.18
C LYS A 73 6.88 -13.14 -0.95
N LYS A 74 5.62 -13.60 -0.83
CA LYS A 74 4.56 -13.35 -1.81
C LYS A 74 4.27 -11.85 -1.95
N ASN A 75 4.12 -11.16 -0.83
CA ASN A 75 3.89 -9.72 -0.79
C ASN A 75 5.06 -8.93 -1.37
N PHE A 76 6.31 -9.31 -1.08
CA PHE A 76 7.48 -8.67 -1.63
C PHE A 76 7.57 -8.81 -3.17
N ARG A 77 7.26 -10.00 -3.71
CA ARG A 77 7.18 -10.22 -5.15
C ARG A 77 6.08 -9.36 -5.78
N LYS A 78 4.91 -9.27 -5.14
CA LYS A 78 3.81 -8.39 -5.58
C LYS A 78 4.25 -6.93 -5.61
N TYR A 79 4.88 -6.44 -4.54
CA TYR A 79 5.41 -5.08 -4.46
C TYR A 79 6.37 -4.78 -5.62
N LYS A 80 7.36 -5.65 -5.84
CA LYS A 80 8.36 -5.46 -6.92
C LYS A 80 7.74 -5.46 -8.31
N ARG A 81 6.77 -6.34 -8.56
CA ARG A 81 6.03 -6.37 -9.84
C ARG A 81 5.30 -5.06 -10.11
N ILE A 82 4.64 -4.49 -9.11
CA ILE A 82 3.91 -3.22 -9.25
C ILE A 82 4.88 -2.04 -9.40
N GLU A 83 5.94 -2.00 -8.59
CA GLU A 83 7.01 -0.98 -8.68
C GLU A 83 7.61 -0.91 -10.08
N GLU A 84 7.95 -2.05 -10.68
CA GLU A 84 8.52 -2.10 -12.01
C GLU A 84 7.55 -1.59 -13.09
N LYS A 85 6.27 -1.95 -12.98
CA LYS A 85 5.23 -1.49 -13.90
C LYS A 85 5.00 0.02 -13.78
N LEU A 86 4.97 0.56 -12.56
CA LEU A 86 4.86 1.99 -12.31
C LEU A 86 6.07 2.76 -12.87
N ARG A 87 7.29 2.22 -12.68
CA ARG A 87 8.52 2.77 -13.25
C ARG A 87 8.47 2.82 -14.78
N LYS A 88 8.05 1.72 -15.42
CA LYS A 88 7.85 1.66 -16.89
C LYS A 88 6.80 2.66 -17.37
N ALA A 89 5.81 2.99 -16.55
CA ALA A 89 4.77 3.97 -16.82
C ALA A 89 5.17 5.43 -16.49
N GLY A 90 6.37 5.67 -15.93
CA GLY A 90 6.86 6.99 -15.54
C GLY A 90 6.17 7.58 -14.30
N LEU A 91 5.58 6.74 -13.45
CA LEU A 91 4.81 7.16 -12.26
C LEU A 91 5.62 7.08 -10.96
N VAL A 92 6.75 6.37 -10.96
CA VAL A 92 7.67 6.17 -9.84
C VAL A 92 9.10 6.16 -10.35
#